data_AF-A0A2K3KJR6-F1
#
_entry.id   AF-A0A2K3KJR6-F1
#
_cell.length_a   1.000
_cell.length_b   1.000
_cell.length_c   1.000
_cell.angle_alpha   90.00
_cell.angle_beta   90.00
_cell.angle_gamma   90.00
#
_symmetry.space_group_name_H-M   'P 1'
#
loop_
_entity.id
_entity.type
_entity.pdbx_description
1 polymer ?
#
loop_
_entity_poly.entity_id
_entity_poly.type
_entity_poly.pdbx_seq_one_letter_code
_entity_poly.pdbx_strand_id
1 'polypeptide(L)'
;MLSPKTIYGAYLKVKIADRAYGLDSLPSEVSIEVGNYRSQEKVYIRSHCKINEKATCHCKCEHDDEWLEIELGSFYTESVQVQEVRMCLKEVE
;
A
#
# COMPACT_ATOMS: atom_id res chain seq x y z
N MET A 1 21.57 0.60 -7.68
CA MET A 1 21.74 -0.28 -6.51
C MET A 1 21.28 0.47 -5.28
N LEU A 2 20.57 -0.20 -4.38
CA LEU A 2 20.23 0.36 -3.07
C LEU A 2 21.50 0.47 -2.21
N SER A 3 21.51 1.40 -1.26
CA SER A 3 22.59 1.53 -0.29
C SER A 3 22.62 0.28 0.58
N PRO A 4 23.79 -0.36 0.79
CA PRO A 4 23.89 -1.51 1.68
C PRO A 4 23.65 -1.07 3.14
N LYS A 5 23.39 -2.07 3.98
CA LYS A 5 23.16 -1.95 5.42
C LYS A 5 22.03 -0.98 5.78
N THR A 6 21.04 -0.85 4.91
CA THR A 6 19.93 0.10 5.04
C THR A 6 18.59 -0.66 5.06
N ILE A 7 17.69 -0.25 5.95
CA ILE A 7 16.30 -0.71 5.96
C ILE A 7 15.53 0.15 4.95
N TYR A 8 14.84 -0.50 4.02
CA TYR A 8 13.98 0.14 3.04
C TYR A 8 12.53 -0.21 3.33
N GLY A 9 11.67 0.81 3.37
CA GLY A 9 10.22 0.64 3.30
C GLY A 9 9.76 0.53 1.84
N ALA A 10 8.81 -0.34 1.56
CA ALA A 10 8.18 -0.49 0.27
C ALA A 10 6.72 -0.04 0.35
N TYR A 11 6.34 0.87 -0.54
CA TYR A 11 5.01 1.43 -0.62
C TYR A 11 4.45 1.31 -2.04
N LEU A 12 3.17 1.00 -2.14
CA LEU A 12 2.41 1.09 -3.38
C LEU A 12 1.62 2.40 -3.37
N LYS A 13 1.96 3.31 -4.29
CA LYS A 13 1.25 4.58 -4.47
C LYS A 13 0.26 4.45 -5.62
N VAL A 14 -1.04 4.48 -5.32
CA VAL A 14 -2.13 4.22 -6.28
C VAL A 14 -3.21 5.30 -6.23
N LYS A 15 -3.81 5.59 -7.38
CA LYS A 15 -5.01 6.41 -7.46
C LYS A 15 -6.20 5.50 -7.67
N ILE A 16 -7.14 5.53 -6.74
CA ILE A 16 -8.39 4.77 -6.84
C ILE A 16 -9.32 5.52 -7.79
N ALA A 17 -9.87 4.81 -8.78
CA ALA A 17 -10.82 5.40 -9.71
C ALA A 17 -12.13 5.78 -9.00
N ASP A 18 -12.78 6.87 -9.43
CA ASP A 18 -14.00 7.44 -8.81
C ASP A 18 -15.17 6.46 -8.63
N ARG A 19 -15.15 5.31 -9.32
CA ARG A 19 -16.17 4.25 -9.29
C ARG A 19 -15.60 2.88 -8.91
N ALA A 20 -14.48 2.84 -8.19
CA ALA A 20 -13.99 1.61 -7.59
C ALA A 20 -14.74 1.39 -6.26
N TYR A 21 -15.46 0.27 -6.17
CA TYR A 21 -16.25 -0.11 -5.01
C TYR A 21 -15.76 -1.46 -4.47
N GLY A 22 -16.00 -1.74 -3.19
CA GLY A 22 -15.71 -3.04 -2.58
C GLY A 22 -14.29 -3.21 -2.05
N LEU A 23 -13.37 -2.29 -2.33
CA LEU A 23 -11.97 -2.36 -1.89
C LEU A 23 -11.80 -2.33 -0.35
N ASP A 24 -12.80 -1.82 0.36
CA ASP A 24 -12.85 -1.73 1.82
C ASP A 24 -13.64 -2.88 2.48
N SER A 25 -14.25 -3.76 1.67
CA SER A 25 -15.13 -4.82 2.16
C SER A 25 -14.36 -6.02 2.70
N LEU A 26 -13.24 -6.36 2.05
CA LEU A 26 -12.37 -7.46 2.44
C LEU A 26 -10.96 -6.95 2.76
N PRO A 27 -10.23 -7.62 3.68
CA PRO A 27 -8.84 -7.32 3.88
C PRO A 27 -8.02 -7.68 2.63
N SER A 28 -6.97 -6.92 2.38
CA SER A 28 -5.92 -7.26 1.43
C SER A 28 -4.70 -7.78 2.17
N GLU A 29 -4.14 -8.89 1.73
CA GLU A 29 -2.83 -9.34 2.13
C GLU A 29 -1.75 -8.55 1.37
N VAL A 30 -0.79 -8.01 2.12
CA VAL A 30 0.46 -7.49 1.59
C VAL A 30 1.60 -8.40 2.00
N SER A 31 2.60 -8.56 1.14
CA SER A 31 3.80 -9.30 1.49
C SER A 31 5.05 -8.76 0.82
N ILE A 32 6.18 -8.93 1.50
CA ILE A 32 7.50 -8.67 0.96
C ILE A 32 8.42 -9.86 1.22
N GLU A 33 9.17 -10.26 0.21
CA GLU A 33 10.11 -11.38 0.24
C GLU A 33 11.44 -10.96 -0.37
N VAL A 34 12.53 -11.20 0.38
CA VAL A 34 13.91 -10.91 -0.02
C VAL A 34 14.81 -12.05 0.45
N GLY A 35 15.30 -12.86 -0.48
CA GLY A 35 16.07 -14.06 -0.15
C GLY A 35 15.28 -15.02 0.76
N ASN A 36 15.73 -15.23 1.99
CA ASN A 36 15.07 -16.09 2.98
C ASN A 36 14.12 -15.32 3.92
N TYR A 37 14.05 -14.00 3.80
CA TYR A 37 13.15 -13.17 4.60
C TYR A 37 11.80 -13.04 3.90
N ARG A 38 10.70 -13.27 4.64
CA ARG A 38 9.33 -13.04 4.18
C ARG A 38 8.51 -12.42 5.29
N SER A 39 7.82 -11.33 4.98
CA SER A 39 6.81 -10.70 5.83
C SER A 39 5.46 -10.71 5.12
N GLN A 40 4.38 -10.90 5.88
CA GLN A 40 3.01 -10.89 5.40
C GLN A 40 2.10 -10.22 6.42
N GLU A 41 1.23 -9.33 5.96
CA GLU A 41 0.29 -8.58 6.80
C GLU A 41 -1.05 -8.42 6.08
N LYS A 42 -2.14 -8.24 6.85
CA LYS A 42 -3.46 -7.91 6.32
C LYS A 42 -3.75 -6.43 6.55
N VAL A 43 -4.08 -5.71 5.49
CA VAL A 43 -4.41 -4.29 5.47
C VAL A 43 -5.79 -4.07 4.86
N TYR A 44 -6.52 -3.05 5.29
CA TYR A 44 -7.80 -2.67 4.68
C TYR A 44 -7.60 -1.46 3.76
N ILE A 45 -7.96 -1.60 2.48
CA ILE A 45 -7.86 -0.49 1.52
C ILE A 45 -9.08 0.41 1.68
N ARG A 46 -8.96 1.40 2.56
CA ARG A 46 -10.00 2.41 2.73
C ARG A 46 -9.84 3.48 1.66
N SER A 47 -10.63 3.36 0.60
CA SER A 47 -10.90 4.51 -0.26
C SER A 47 -11.53 5.58 0.61
N HIS A 48 -10.96 6.79 0.64
CA HIS A 48 -11.61 7.93 1.29
C HIS A 48 -12.93 8.20 0.56
N CYS A 49 -14.02 7.57 1.01
CA CYS A 49 -15.35 7.80 0.49
C CYS A 49 -15.71 9.27 0.71
N LYS A 50 -15.83 10.04 -0.38
CA LYS A 50 -16.64 11.26 -0.37
C LYS A 50 -18.09 10.82 -0.22
N ILE A 51 -18.60 10.85 1.01
CA ILE A 51 -20.03 10.69 1.29
C ILE A 51 -20.78 11.79 0.55
N ASN A 52 -21.76 11.42 -0.27
CA ASN A 52 -22.98 12.19 -0.54
C ASN A 52 -24.02 11.17 -1.01
N GLU A 53 -25.26 11.17 -0.52
CA GLU A 53 -26.24 12.23 -0.77
C GLU A 53 -27.17 12.44 0.45
N LYS A 54 -27.36 13.71 0.84
CA LYS A 54 -28.24 14.23 1.93
C LYS A 54 -27.66 14.39 3.35
N ALA A 55 -26.33 14.46 3.49
CA ALA A 55 -25.73 15.17 4.62
C ALA A 55 -24.56 15.99 4.09
N THR A 56 -24.72 17.32 4.10
CA THR A 56 -23.74 18.31 3.63
C THR A 56 -22.38 18.10 4.31
N CYS A 57 -21.44 17.37 3.70
CA CYS A 57 -20.05 17.36 4.16
C CYS A 57 -19.30 18.50 3.49
N HIS A 58 -19.07 19.55 4.27
CA HIS A 58 -18.32 20.75 3.90
C HIS A 58 -16.82 20.43 3.91
N CYS A 59 -16.38 19.45 3.12
CA CYS A 59 -14.96 19.12 3.01
C CYS A 59 -14.42 19.80 1.75
N LYS A 60 -13.93 21.04 1.91
CA LYS A 60 -12.95 21.60 0.97
C LYS A 60 -11.68 20.75 1.07
N CYS A 61 -11.65 19.64 0.34
CA CYS A 61 -10.42 18.92 0.07
C CYS A 61 -9.75 19.67 -1.06
N GLU A 62 -9.03 20.74 -0.70
CA GLU A 62 -8.07 21.35 -1.58
C GLU A 62 -7.07 20.25 -1.98
N HIS A 63 -7.00 20.05 -3.29
CA HIS A 63 -6.16 19.06 -3.94
C HIS A 63 -4.72 19.27 -3.51
N ASP A 64 -4.08 18.24 -2.98
CA ASP A 64 -2.65 18.02 -3.25
C ASP A 64 -2.21 16.55 -3.11
N ASP A 65 -2.94 15.66 -2.43
CA ASP A 65 -2.55 14.23 -2.33
C ASP A 65 -3.68 13.25 -2.73
N GLU A 66 -3.99 13.19 -4.03
CA GLU A 66 -4.96 12.24 -4.64
C GLU A 66 -4.52 10.77 -4.67
N TRP A 67 -3.32 10.48 -4.17
CA TRP A 67 -2.72 9.15 -4.22
C TRP A 67 -2.80 8.48 -2.85
N LEU A 68 -3.38 7.29 -2.80
CA LEU A 68 -3.33 6.41 -1.64
C LEU A 68 -1.97 5.72 -1.59
N GLU A 69 -1.33 5.74 -0.43
CA GLU A 69 -0.10 4.99 -0.15
C GLU A 69 -0.44 3.76 0.69
N ILE A 70 -0.01 2.59 0.22
CA ILE A 70 -0.21 1.30 0.90
C ILE A 70 1.17 0.75 1.26
N GLU A 71 1.43 0.58 2.55
CA GLU A 71 2.67 -0.05 3.01
C GLU A 71 2.64 -1.56 2.69
N LEU A 72 3.65 -2.04 1.97
CA LEU A 72 3.82 -3.45 1.64
C LEU A 72 4.75 -4.17 2.62
N GLY A 73 5.47 -3.40 3.43
CA GLY A 73 6.42 -3.85 4.43
C GLY A 73 7.79 -3.21 4.26
N SER A 74 8.77 -3.73 4.99
CA SER A 74 10.17 -3.28 4.91
C SER A 74 11.12 -4.45 4.76
N PHE A 75 12.31 -4.18 4.21
CA PHE A 75 13.37 -5.16 4.06
C PHE A 75 14.74 -4.54 4.32
N TYR A 76 15.67 -5.37 4.79
CA TYR A 76 17.04 -4.95 5.05
C TYR A 76 17.96 -5.36 3.91
N THR A 77 18.83 -4.45 3.50
CA THR A 77 19.87 -4.71 2.51
C THR A 77 21.17 -5.11 3.20
N GLU A 78 21.50 -6.40 3.26
CA GLU A 78 22.69 -6.84 3.99
C GLU A 78 23.99 -6.72 3.17
N SER A 79 23.93 -6.98 1.87
CA SER A 79 25.11 -7.14 1.01
C SER A 79 25.06 -6.31 -0.27
N VAL A 80 26.19 -6.26 -0.97
CA VAL A 80 26.36 -5.60 -2.27
C VAL A 80 25.81 -6.47 -3.42
N GLN A 81 25.39 -7.71 -3.12
CA GLN A 81 24.84 -8.62 -4.12
C GLN A 81 23.44 -8.18 -4.53
N VAL A 82 23.12 -8.37 -5.81
CA VAL A 82 21.78 -8.12 -6.33
C VAL A 82 20.85 -9.18 -5.77
N GLN A 83 19.86 -8.74 -5.01
CA GLN A 83 18.79 -9.59 -4.50
C GLN A 83 17.47 -9.18 -5.16
N GLU A 84 16.66 -10.17 -5.49
CA GLU A 84 15.30 -9.95 -5.95
C GLU A 84 14.42 -9.61 -4.76
N VAL A 85 13.63 -8.55 -4.89
CA VAL A 85 12.60 -8.17 -3.92
C VAL A 85 11.26 -8.48 -4.55
N ARG A 86 10.51 -9.41 -3.96
CA ARG A 86 9.17 -9.79 -4.42
C ARG A 86 8.15 -9.13 -3.50
N MET A 87 7.20 -8.42 -4.09
CA MET A 87 6.16 -7.70 -3.38
C MET A 87 4.79 -8.15 -3.89
N CYS A 88 3.81 -8.29 -2.98
CA CYS A 88 2.45 -8.66 -3.33
C CYS A 88 1.44 -7.76 -2.61
N LEU A 89 0.33 -7.48 -3.30
CA LEU A 89 -0.92 -6.97 -2.74
C LEU A 89 -2.05 -7.81 -3.34
N LYS A 90 -2.89 -8.42 -2.51
CA LYS A 90 -3.98 -9.30 -2.95
C LYS A 90 -5.14 -9.28 -1.97
N GLU A 91 -6.36 -9.10 -2.46
CA GLU A 91 -7.58 -9.28 -1.65
C GLU A 91 -7.72 -10.73 -1.16
N VAL A 92 -8.09 -10.91 0.12
CA VAL A 92 -8.25 -12.22 0.76
C VAL A 92 -9.55 -12.30 1.56
N GLU A 93 -10.22 -13.45 1.48
CA GLU A 93 -11.45 -13.78 2.22
C GLU A 93 -11.16 -14.26 3.65
#